data_AF-A0A327TZL3-F1
#
_entry.id   AF-A0A327TZL3-F1
#
_cell.length_a   1.000
_cell.length_b   1.000
_cell.length_c   1.000
_cell.angle_alpha   90.00
_cell.angle_beta   90.00
_cell.angle_gamma   90.00
#
_symmetry.space_group_name_H-M   'P 1'
#
loop_
_entity.id
_entity.type
_entity.pdbx_description
1 polymer ?
#
loop_
_entity_poly.entity_id
_entity_poly.type
_entity_poly.pdbx_seq_one_letter_code
_entity_poly.pdbx_strand_id
1 'polypeptide(L)'
;MRRTLFSLLLKDRDLLGWEAFCVHFAATGRDLALETGNRRLATASVGRTTFDRWSSGTWSGRPRGEAAQILERMLGHTIEELFSLAPEAGEPAAALESVAARIGSRWSTSTLLLPAGGPAGIWEISGQQRLDGTSAAVHLLPVIRRGEEASVHGLDQDGLRDLERFLRPARRGFLVGVEEVRDDVEVYVRDAAAARRPALPGTPATGLMSIPSAYLLDDLSYGILWALTQLDDGLLSDDQALDAEQDLLNTYLSLPRSAPSQLLVNLSTVGSSWMGSAFCARHIQQELVDAREVPIFWTREQTGEEAACWLFFRHKLEYLRVLERFHGATAQTVRVFCLPESAVARSEKYERVLLLLAIALMERCGIRVRVVPKTEYSEVDGVALVPGQRAVVANWVRAPGGALWAAGSTSSRGELRSYTSVFTDAQGTDVLVGEDPAGRLRSLADYLGLDWTWLTARCHALGEYGVAGLVRPRSRLLTVEALDETLLFLGKLGSHR
;
A
#
# COMPACT_ATOMS: atom_id res chain seq x y z
N MET A 1 -34.46 5.94 -22.41
CA MET A 1 -34.55 5.70 -23.86
C MET A 1 -33.15 5.45 -24.38
N ARG A 2 -32.89 4.27 -24.96
CA ARG A 2 -31.58 3.92 -25.53
C ARG A 2 -31.32 4.74 -26.80
N ARG A 3 -30.12 5.29 -26.93
CA ARG A 3 -29.71 6.20 -28.02
C ARG A 3 -28.73 5.47 -28.95
N THR A 4 -28.69 5.85 -30.22
CA THR A 4 -27.68 5.34 -31.18
C THR A 4 -26.34 6.06 -31.01
N LEU A 5 -25.25 5.40 -31.39
CA LEU A 5 -23.90 5.99 -31.40
C LEU A 5 -23.85 7.30 -32.20
N PHE A 6 -24.56 7.36 -33.32
CA PHE A 6 -24.73 8.55 -34.15
C PHE A 6 -25.22 9.77 -33.35
N SER A 7 -26.27 9.60 -32.54
CA SER A 7 -26.84 10.72 -31.76
C SER A 7 -25.89 11.21 -30.65
N LEU A 8 -25.04 10.34 -30.12
CA LEU A 8 -24.01 10.71 -29.13
C LEU A 8 -22.87 11.48 -29.80
N LEU A 9 -22.35 10.98 -30.92
CA LEU A 9 -21.27 11.65 -31.66
C LEU A 9 -21.69 13.02 -32.19
N LEU A 10 -22.96 13.20 -32.57
CA LEU A 10 -23.48 14.52 -32.91
C LEU A 10 -23.47 15.47 -31.70
N LYS A 11 -23.74 14.97 -30.50
CA LYS A 11 -23.67 15.77 -29.28
C LYS A 11 -22.23 16.13 -28.92
N ASP A 12 -21.33 15.14 -28.92
CA ASP A 12 -19.93 15.31 -28.50
C ASP A 12 -19.14 16.24 -29.42
N ARG A 13 -19.51 16.29 -30.71
CA ARG A 13 -18.87 17.15 -31.71
C ARG A 13 -19.60 18.47 -31.96
N ASP A 14 -20.61 18.81 -31.16
CA ASP A 14 -21.46 20.00 -31.30
C ASP A 14 -22.16 20.11 -32.69
N LEU A 15 -22.55 18.97 -33.24
CA LEU A 15 -23.24 18.82 -34.54
C LEU A 15 -24.74 18.49 -34.40
N LEU A 16 -25.33 18.69 -33.22
CA LEU A 16 -26.77 18.50 -33.01
C LEU A 16 -27.62 19.55 -33.75
N GLY A 17 -27.04 20.71 -34.06
CA GLY A 17 -27.67 21.72 -34.90
C GLY A 17 -27.72 21.29 -36.36
N TRP A 18 -28.90 21.37 -36.98
CA TRP A 18 -29.11 20.99 -38.39
C TRP A 18 -28.18 21.75 -39.34
N GLU A 19 -28.02 23.04 -39.10
CA GLU A 19 -27.21 23.94 -39.91
C GLU A 19 -25.71 23.59 -39.80
N ALA A 20 -25.23 23.30 -38.59
CA ALA A 20 -23.86 22.88 -38.34
C ALA A 20 -23.57 21.52 -39.01
N PHE A 21 -24.46 20.54 -38.82
CA PHE A 21 -24.35 19.24 -39.47
C PHE A 21 -24.26 19.35 -41.00
N CYS A 22 -25.10 20.18 -41.63
CA CYS A 22 -25.08 20.36 -43.09
C CYS A 22 -23.75 20.90 -43.61
N VAL A 23 -23.14 21.84 -42.90
CA VAL A 23 -21.85 22.42 -43.29
C VAL A 23 -20.77 21.34 -43.29
N HIS A 24 -20.68 20.56 -42.22
CA HIS A 24 -19.70 19.48 -42.09
C HIS A 24 -19.95 18.34 -43.09
N PHE A 25 -21.21 17.93 -43.25
CA PHE A 25 -21.60 16.90 -44.20
C PHE A 25 -21.25 17.29 -45.65
N ALA A 26 -21.54 18.53 -46.06
CA ALA A 26 -21.23 19.01 -47.41
C ALA A 26 -19.72 19.19 -47.63
N ALA A 27 -18.97 19.61 -46.61
CA ALA A 27 -17.52 19.68 -46.68
C ALA A 27 -16.90 18.29 -46.89
N THR A 28 -17.27 17.32 -46.05
CA THR A 28 -16.80 15.93 -46.17
C THR A 28 -17.18 15.31 -47.51
N GLY A 29 -18.39 15.60 -48.02
CA GLY A 29 -18.81 15.13 -49.35
C GLY A 29 -17.95 15.66 -50.49
N ARG A 30 -17.51 16.93 -50.43
CA ARG A 30 -16.60 17.51 -51.43
C ARG A 30 -15.21 16.89 -51.36
N ASP A 31 -14.67 16.71 -50.16
CA ASP A 31 -13.35 16.11 -49.96
C ASP A 31 -13.33 14.67 -50.47
N LEU A 32 -14.35 13.88 -50.12
CA LEU A 32 -14.47 12.49 -50.56
C LEU A 32 -14.69 12.37 -52.08
N ALA A 33 -15.39 13.33 -52.70
CA ALA A 33 -15.54 13.38 -54.16
C ALA A 33 -14.22 13.62 -54.89
N LEU A 34 -13.33 14.44 -54.31
CA LEU A 34 -11.99 14.70 -54.84
C LEU A 34 -11.09 13.46 -54.70
N GLU A 35 -11.15 12.78 -53.55
CA GLU A 35 -10.36 11.58 -53.28
C GLU A 35 -10.77 10.37 -54.15
N THR A 36 -12.08 10.16 -54.34
CA THR A 36 -12.62 8.96 -55.02
C THR A 36 -12.95 9.16 -56.49
N GLY A 37 -12.93 10.41 -56.99
CA GLY A 37 -13.37 10.78 -58.34
C GLY A 37 -14.89 10.70 -58.54
N ASN A 38 -15.68 10.35 -57.52
CA ASN A 38 -17.13 10.25 -57.62
C ASN A 38 -17.81 11.61 -57.35
N ARG A 39 -18.15 12.31 -58.43
CA ARG A 39 -18.79 13.64 -58.38
C ARG A 39 -20.13 13.69 -57.64
N ARG A 40 -20.84 12.55 -57.48
CA ARG A 40 -22.14 12.50 -56.80
C ARG A 40 -22.04 12.81 -55.30
N LEU A 41 -20.88 12.56 -54.69
CA LEU A 41 -20.63 12.82 -53.27
C LEU A 41 -20.56 14.33 -52.96
N ALA A 42 -20.07 15.15 -53.90
CA ALA A 42 -19.97 16.60 -53.72
C ALA A 42 -21.34 17.30 -53.73
N THR A 43 -22.35 16.68 -54.33
CA THR A 43 -23.71 17.22 -54.45
C THR A 43 -24.71 16.55 -53.52
N ALA A 44 -24.27 15.56 -52.75
CA ALA A 44 -25.14 14.85 -51.81
C ALA A 44 -25.58 15.79 -50.69
N SER A 45 -26.88 15.77 -50.38
CA SER A 45 -27.46 16.53 -49.29
C SER A 45 -28.42 15.66 -48.48
N VAL A 46 -28.58 16.01 -47.22
CA VAL A 46 -29.57 15.41 -46.32
C VAL A 46 -30.73 16.40 -46.20
N GLY A 47 -31.96 15.92 -46.03
CA GLY A 47 -33.10 16.77 -45.69
C GLY A 47 -33.26 16.90 -44.17
N ARG A 48 -33.76 18.04 -43.68
CA ARG A 48 -33.93 18.31 -42.24
C ARG A 48 -34.71 17.20 -41.51
N THR A 49 -35.80 16.73 -42.11
CA THR A 49 -36.62 15.64 -41.56
C THR A 49 -35.86 14.31 -41.46
N THR A 50 -34.93 14.05 -42.37
CA THR A 50 -34.07 12.85 -42.33
C THR A 50 -33.04 12.97 -41.22
N PHE A 51 -32.46 14.15 -41.04
CA PHE A 51 -31.56 14.42 -39.92
C PHE A 51 -32.24 14.35 -38.57
N ASP A 52 -33.39 15.01 -38.38
CA ASP A 52 -34.15 14.96 -37.12
C ASP A 52 -34.50 13.52 -36.75
N ARG A 53 -34.81 12.69 -37.77
CA ARG A 53 -35.06 11.26 -37.59
C ARG A 53 -33.80 10.52 -37.13
N TRP A 54 -32.65 10.76 -37.76
CA TRP A 54 -31.38 10.13 -37.39
C TRP A 54 -30.89 10.58 -36.02
N SER A 55 -30.95 11.88 -35.73
CA SER A 55 -30.48 12.49 -34.49
C SER A 55 -31.38 12.20 -33.28
N SER A 56 -32.65 11.79 -33.51
CA SER A 56 -33.55 11.34 -32.45
C SER A 56 -33.02 10.15 -31.63
N GLY A 57 -32.08 9.38 -32.19
CA GLY A 57 -31.48 8.22 -31.54
C GLY A 57 -32.42 7.01 -31.39
N THR A 58 -33.62 7.04 -31.99
CA THR A 58 -34.63 5.96 -31.94
C THR A 58 -34.88 5.30 -33.29
N TRP A 59 -34.19 5.75 -34.34
CA TRP A 59 -34.39 5.26 -35.69
C TRP A 59 -33.60 3.97 -35.94
N SER A 60 -34.29 2.94 -36.43
CA SER A 60 -33.77 1.59 -36.68
C SER A 60 -33.40 1.30 -38.14
N GLY A 61 -33.44 2.31 -39.00
CA GLY A 61 -33.00 2.18 -40.40
C GLY A 61 -31.51 2.44 -40.57
N ARG A 62 -31.02 2.33 -41.82
CA ARG A 62 -29.62 2.60 -42.18
C ARG A 62 -29.54 3.55 -43.37
N PRO A 63 -28.74 4.62 -43.33
CA PRO A 63 -28.46 5.42 -44.51
C PRO A 63 -27.77 4.55 -45.56
N ARG A 64 -27.97 4.86 -46.84
CA ARG A 64 -27.39 4.11 -47.97
C ARG A 64 -26.79 5.07 -49.00
N GLY A 65 -25.98 4.52 -49.89
CA GLY A 65 -25.42 5.27 -51.02
C GLY A 65 -24.45 6.36 -50.55
N GLU A 66 -24.55 7.53 -51.18
CA GLU A 66 -23.68 8.67 -50.95
C GLU A 66 -23.73 9.17 -49.50
N ALA A 67 -24.91 9.17 -48.88
CA ALA A 67 -25.04 9.59 -47.48
C ALA A 67 -24.35 8.62 -46.50
N ALA A 68 -24.32 7.32 -46.80
CA ALA A 68 -23.60 6.36 -45.98
C ALA A 68 -22.10 6.66 -45.98
N GLN A 69 -21.50 6.79 -47.17
CA GLN A 69 -20.07 7.01 -47.34
C GLN A 69 -19.59 8.31 -46.69
N ILE A 70 -20.40 9.37 -46.81
CA ILE A 70 -20.08 10.68 -46.21
C ILE A 70 -20.14 10.60 -44.68
N LEU A 71 -21.15 9.95 -44.11
CA LEU A 71 -21.26 9.79 -42.65
C LEU A 71 -20.13 8.94 -42.07
N GLU A 72 -19.76 7.86 -42.74
CA GLU A 72 -18.66 7.00 -42.31
C GLU A 72 -17.34 7.76 -42.30
N ARG A 73 -17.08 8.56 -43.34
CA ARG A 73 -15.89 9.42 -43.41
C ARG A 73 -15.92 10.54 -42.36
N MET A 74 -17.07 11.18 -42.18
CA MET A 74 -17.23 12.33 -41.29
C MET A 74 -17.08 11.94 -39.82
N LEU A 75 -17.61 10.77 -39.43
CA LEU A 75 -17.65 10.33 -38.04
C LEU A 75 -16.60 9.25 -37.70
N GLY A 76 -16.03 8.58 -38.71
CA GLY A 76 -14.95 7.61 -38.52
C GLY A 76 -15.41 6.21 -38.12
N HIS A 77 -16.70 5.90 -38.27
CA HIS A 77 -17.33 4.62 -37.91
C HIS A 77 -18.21 4.14 -39.05
N THR A 78 -18.42 2.83 -39.19
CA THR A 78 -19.31 2.27 -40.21
C THR A 78 -20.77 2.70 -39.96
N ILE A 79 -21.60 2.72 -41.01
CA ILE A 79 -23.04 3.01 -40.85
C ILE A 79 -23.72 2.01 -39.91
N GLU A 80 -23.26 0.77 -39.89
CA GLU A 80 -23.77 -0.26 -38.99
C GLU A 80 -23.49 0.10 -37.53
N GLU A 81 -22.28 0.55 -37.20
CA GLU A 81 -21.91 0.99 -35.85
C GLU A 81 -22.63 2.29 -35.48
N LEU A 82 -22.65 3.28 -36.36
CA LEU A 82 -23.28 4.58 -36.11
C LEU A 82 -24.77 4.44 -35.74
N PHE A 83 -25.49 3.55 -36.41
CA PHE A 83 -26.92 3.33 -36.17
C PHE A 83 -27.24 2.09 -35.33
N SER A 84 -26.21 1.44 -34.77
CA SER A 84 -26.39 0.48 -33.68
C SER A 84 -26.72 1.20 -32.37
N LEU A 85 -27.20 0.45 -31.39
CA LEU A 85 -27.31 0.95 -30.02
C LEU A 85 -25.93 1.44 -29.60
N ALA A 86 -25.86 2.67 -29.08
CA ALA A 86 -24.62 3.13 -28.48
C ALA A 86 -24.18 2.08 -27.44
N PRO A 87 -22.88 1.78 -27.31
CA PRO A 87 -22.37 1.10 -26.12
C PRO A 87 -23.01 1.82 -24.93
N GLU A 88 -23.74 1.10 -24.09
CA GLU A 88 -24.38 1.74 -22.96
C GLU A 88 -23.29 2.52 -22.21
N ALA A 89 -23.53 3.80 -21.94
CA ALA A 89 -22.74 4.56 -20.96
C ALA A 89 -23.05 4.01 -19.56
N GLY A 90 -22.76 2.73 -19.38
CA GLY A 90 -23.05 1.90 -18.25
C GLY A 90 -21.95 0.86 -18.22
N GLU A 91 -20.79 1.26 -17.69
CA GLU A 91 -19.75 0.34 -17.20
C GLU A 91 -18.61 1.01 -16.40
N PRO A 92 -18.53 2.34 -16.15
CA PRO A 92 -17.67 2.82 -15.06
C PRO A 92 -18.31 2.54 -13.69
N ALA A 93 -19.60 2.83 -13.51
CA ALA A 93 -20.23 2.78 -12.18
C ALA A 93 -20.28 1.37 -11.58
N ALA A 94 -20.59 0.34 -12.37
CA ALA A 94 -20.63 -1.05 -11.89
C ALA A 94 -19.24 -1.60 -11.54
N ALA A 95 -18.22 -1.29 -12.36
CA ALA A 95 -16.84 -1.65 -12.08
C ALA A 95 -16.28 -0.93 -10.84
N LEU A 96 -16.59 0.36 -10.69
CA LEU A 96 -16.19 1.18 -9.54
C LEU A 96 -16.87 0.71 -8.23
N GLU A 97 -18.17 0.42 -8.27
CA GLU A 97 -18.90 -0.18 -7.14
C GLU A 97 -18.36 -1.58 -6.80
N SER A 98 -18.03 -2.38 -7.82
CA SER A 98 -17.38 -3.69 -7.65
C SER A 98 -16.03 -3.58 -6.95
N VAL A 99 -15.19 -2.59 -7.31
CA VAL A 99 -13.88 -2.37 -6.66
C VAL A 99 -14.03 -1.97 -5.20
N ALA A 100 -14.95 -1.05 -4.88
CA ALA A 100 -15.20 -0.65 -3.50
C ALA A 100 -15.67 -1.84 -2.64
N ALA A 101 -16.63 -2.62 -3.16
CA ALA A 101 -17.11 -3.83 -2.52
C ALA A 101 -16.00 -4.89 -2.38
N ARG A 102 -15.14 -5.05 -3.39
CA ARG A 102 -14.03 -6.00 -3.38
C ARG A 102 -13.01 -5.65 -2.31
N ILE A 103 -12.56 -4.39 -2.27
CA ILE A 103 -11.60 -3.91 -1.27
C ILE A 103 -12.17 -4.07 0.15
N GLY A 104 -13.43 -3.68 0.38
CA GLY A 104 -14.07 -3.80 1.69
C GLY A 104 -14.37 -5.25 2.12
N SER A 105 -14.67 -6.13 1.17
CA SER A 105 -14.87 -7.56 1.46
C SER A 105 -13.56 -8.30 1.74
N ARG A 106 -12.45 -7.84 1.18
CA ARG A 106 -11.14 -8.48 1.33
C ARG A 106 -10.42 -8.06 2.61
N TRP A 107 -10.55 -6.80 3.00
CA TRP A 107 -9.89 -6.27 4.20
C TRP A 107 -10.89 -5.51 5.07
N SER A 108 -11.14 -6.06 6.26
CA SER A 108 -12.10 -5.54 7.24
C SER A 108 -11.77 -4.12 7.73
N THR A 109 -10.52 -3.70 7.61
CA THR A 109 -10.00 -2.37 7.97
C THR A 109 -10.03 -1.38 6.80
N SER A 110 -10.74 -1.70 5.72
CA SER A 110 -10.69 -0.96 4.46
C SER A 110 -12.09 -0.58 4.01
N THR A 111 -12.36 0.71 3.84
CA THR A 111 -13.62 1.19 3.25
C THR A 111 -13.34 2.20 2.15
N LEU A 112 -13.75 1.88 0.93
CA LEU A 112 -13.62 2.78 -0.21
C LEU A 112 -14.94 3.50 -0.47
N LEU A 113 -14.92 4.83 -0.38
CA LEU A 113 -16.07 5.71 -0.57
C LEU A 113 -15.93 6.47 -1.90
N LEU A 114 -16.77 6.14 -2.87
CA LEU A 114 -16.78 6.76 -4.19
C LEU A 114 -18.06 7.61 -4.37
N PRO A 115 -17.94 8.91 -4.70
CA PRO A 115 -19.08 9.73 -5.10
C PRO A 115 -19.74 9.18 -6.36
N ALA A 116 -21.06 9.31 -6.44
CA ALA A 116 -21.83 8.85 -7.59
C ALA A 116 -21.30 9.49 -8.91
N GLY A 117 -20.85 8.64 -9.83
CA GLY A 117 -20.43 9.04 -11.18
C GLY A 117 -19.03 9.65 -11.32
N GLY A 118 -18.22 9.68 -10.25
CA GLY A 118 -16.85 10.21 -10.29
C GLY A 118 -15.77 9.16 -10.00
N PRO A 119 -14.60 9.20 -10.67
CA PRO A 119 -13.51 8.26 -10.42
C PRO A 119 -12.71 8.59 -9.16
N ALA A 120 -12.95 9.73 -8.51
CA ALA A 120 -12.20 10.20 -7.34
C ALA A 120 -13.03 10.09 -6.07
N GLY A 121 -12.42 9.60 -5.00
CA GLY A 121 -13.11 9.39 -3.72
C GLY A 121 -12.16 9.39 -2.52
N ILE A 122 -12.60 8.73 -1.44
CA ILE A 122 -11.86 8.62 -0.18
C ILE A 122 -11.72 7.14 0.16
N TRP A 123 -10.51 6.75 0.57
CA TRP A 123 -10.24 5.44 1.13
C TRP A 123 -10.00 5.60 2.62
N GLU A 124 -10.94 5.11 3.42
CA GLU A 124 -10.81 5.01 4.86
C GLU A 124 -10.07 3.72 5.22
N ILE A 125 -9.02 3.89 6.03
CA ILE A 125 -8.11 2.83 6.44
C ILE A 125 -8.12 2.82 7.96
N SER A 126 -8.88 1.90 8.55
CA SER A 126 -9.03 1.79 10.00
C SER A 126 -7.84 1.08 10.62
N GLY A 127 -7.43 1.51 11.81
CA GLY A 127 -6.57 0.71 12.67
C GLY A 127 -7.37 -0.41 13.34
N GLN A 128 -6.68 -1.31 14.04
CA GLN A 128 -7.36 -2.33 14.84
C GLN A 128 -7.25 -2.03 16.32
N GLN A 129 -6.05 -2.08 16.87
CA GLN A 129 -5.82 -1.96 18.31
C GLN A 129 -4.89 -0.80 18.67
N ARG A 130 -3.98 -0.40 17.77
CA ARG A 130 -2.89 0.55 18.06
C ARG A 130 -2.77 1.71 17.09
N LEU A 131 -3.25 1.54 15.87
CA LEU A 131 -3.29 2.58 14.88
C LEU A 131 -4.64 3.30 15.00
N ASP A 132 -4.62 4.63 14.88
CA ASP A 132 -5.80 5.46 15.12
C ASP A 132 -6.80 5.45 13.95
N GLY A 133 -6.44 4.84 12.81
CA GLY A 133 -7.14 4.99 11.55
C GLY A 133 -6.75 6.27 10.80
N THR A 134 -6.92 6.27 9.49
CA THR A 134 -6.69 7.43 8.63
C THR A 134 -7.56 7.37 7.37
N SER A 135 -7.46 8.37 6.51
CA SER A 135 -8.03 8.36 5.18
C SER A 135 -7.08 8.92 4.13
N ALA A 136 -7.22 8.44 2.90
CA ALA A 136 -6.48 8.92 1.75
C ALA A 136 -7.42 9.26 0.60
N ALA A 137 -7.08 10.27 -0.19
CA ALA A 137 -7.81 10.51 -1.43
C ALA A 137 -7.48 9.41 -2.45
N VAL A 138 -8.45 8.94 -3.22
CA VAL A 138 -8.22 7.96 -4.28
C VAL A 138 -8.69 8.48 -5.62
N HIS A 139 -8.05 8.02 -6.69
CA HIS A 139 -8.53 8.18 -8.05
C HIS A 139 -8.41 6.86 -8.79
N LEU A 140 -9.53 6.31 -9.24
CA LEU A 140 -9.59 5.08 -10.01
C LEU A 140 -9.25 5.35 -11.47
N LEU A 141 -8.49 4.42 -12.05
CA LEU A 141 -8.05 4.48 -13.44
C LEU A 141 -8.28 3.10 -14.07
N PRO A 142 -9.02 2.99 -15.18
CA PRO A 142 -9.04 1.75 -15.94
C PRO A 142 -7.64 1.46 -16.49
N VAL A 143 -7.12 0.25 -16.24
CA VAL A 143 -5.80 -0.18 -16.70
C VAL A 143 -5.86 -1.51 -17.42
N ILE A 144 -4.90 -1.75 -18.31
CA ILE A 144 -4.66 -3.04 -18.95
C ILE A 144 -3.22 -3.44 -18.65
N ARG A 145 -3.03 -4.63 -18.09
CA ARG A 145 -1.70 -5.16 -17.82
C ARG A 145 -1.02 -5.62 -19.11
N ARG A 146 0.19 -5.13 -19.31
CA ARG A 146 1.09 -5.49 -20.41
C ARG A 146 2.47 -5.79 -19.83
N GLY A 147 2.72 -7.07 -19.56
CA GLY A 147 3.96 -7.52 -18.94
C GLY A 147 4.09 -7.02 -17.50
N GLU A 148 5.11 -6.22 -17.24
CA GLU A 148 5.45 -5.70 -15.92
C GLU A 148 4.72 -4.41 -15.53
N GLU A 149 3.94 -3.83 -16.44
CA GLU A 149 3.21 -2.58 -16.20
C GLU A 149 1.71 -2.75 -16.46
N ALA A 150 0.88 -2.09 -15.66
CA ALA A 150 -0.54 -1.85 -15.87
C ALA A 150 -0.72 -0.43 -16.42
N SER A 151 -0.99 -0.32 -17.72
CA SER A 151 -1.09 0.97 -18.40
C SER A 151 -2.54 1.47 -18.40
N VAL A 152 -2.72 2.75 -18.06
CA VAL A 152 -4.01 3.43 -18.15
C VAL A 152 -4.54 3.37 -19.57
N HIS A 153 -5.82 3.02 -19.73
CA HIS A 153 -6.47 2.89 -21.02
C HIS A 153 -7.82 3.60 -21.03
N GLY A 154 -8.23 4.18 -22.16
CA GLY A 154 -9.57 4.75 -22.31
C GLY A 154 -9.85 6.04 -21.55
N LEU A 155 -8.81 6.78 -21.12
CA LEU A 155 -8.97 8.12 -20.53
C LEU A 155 -9.20 9.16 -21.63
N ASP A 156 -10.32 9.89 -21.57
CA ASP A 156 -10.60 11.03 -22.45
C ASP A 156 -9.96 12.34 -21.92
N GLN A 157 -10.17 13.46 -22.62
CA GLN A 157 -9.59 14.75 -22.22
C GLN A 157 -10.11 15.25 -20.88
N ASP A 158 -11.36 14.98 -20.53
CA ASP A 158 -11.94 15.42 -19.26
C ASP A 158 -11.43 14.56 -18.10
N GLY A 159 -11.30 13.24 -18.29
CA GLY A 159 -10.63 12.34 -17.35
C GLY A 159 -9.16 12.71 -17.11
N LEU A 160 -8.44 13.17 -18.13
CA LEU A 160 -7.08 13.69 -17.97
C LEU A 160 -7.06 14.96 -17.11
N ARG A 161 -7.98 15.89 -17.33
CA ARG A 161 -8.10 17.12 -16.52
C ARG A 161 -8.47 16.80 -15.06
N ASP A 162 -9.33 15.81 -14.84
CA ASP A 162 -9.72 15.40 -13.50
C ASP A 162 -8.57 14.71 -12.77
N LEU A 163 -7.78 13.89 -13.46
CA LEU A 163 -6.54 13.33 -12.92
C LEU A 163 -5.53 14.44 -12.57
N GLU A 164 -5.32 15.42 -13.43
CA GLU A 164 -4.45 16.58 -13.14
C GLU A 164 -4.92 17.36 -11.91
N ARG A 165 -6.24 17.59 -11.79
CA ARG A 165 -6.85 18.22 -10.60
C ARG A 165 -6.65 17.38 -9.35
N PHE A 166 -6.74 16.06 -9.45
CA PHE A 166 -6.49 15.14 -8.34
C PHE A 166 -5.03 15.14 -7.89
N LEU A 167 -4.08 15.20 -8.83
CA LEU A 167 -2.64 15.18 -8.55
C LEU A 167 -2.12 16.51 -8.00
N ARG A 168 -2.83 17.62 -8.18
CA ARG A 168 -2.39 18.95 -7.73
C ARG A 168 -2.21 19.12 -6.20
N PRO A 169 -3.12 18.66 -5.31
CA PRO A 169 -3.07 18.98 -3.88
C PRO A 169 -2.01 18.18 -3.11
N ALA A 170 -1.32 18.78 -2.13
CA ALA A 170 -0.25 18.13 -1.35
C ALA A 170 -0.70 17.04 -0.34
N ARG A 171 -1.98 16.65 -0.35
CA ARG A 171 -2.55 15.61 0.53
C ARG A 171 -2.06 14.20 0.16
N ARG A 172 -2.21 13.26 1.09
CA ARG A 172 -2.10 11.82 0.80
C ARG A 172 -3.13 11.45 -0.26
N GLY A 173 -2.68 10.76 -1.31
CA GLY A 173 -3.60 10.13 -2.24
C GLY A 173 -2.97 8.99 -3.02
N PHE A 174 -3.83 8.16 -3.58
CA PHE A 174 -3.46 6.97 -4.34
C PHE A 174 -4.15 6.95 -5.70
N LEU A 175 -3.40 6.57 -6.73
CA LEU A 175 -3.95 6.14 -8.01
C LEU A 175 -4.25 4.65 -7.91
N VAL A 176 -5.49 4.26 -8.21
CA VAL A 176 -5.95 2.88 -8.12
C VAL A 176 -6.26 2.39 -9.53
N GLY A 177 -5.36 1.58 -10.09
CA GLY A 177 -5.56 0.93 -11.37
C GLY A 177 -6.53 -0.23 -11.22
N VAL A 178 -7.56 -0.29 -12.06
CA VAL A 178 -8.56 -1.35 -12.10
C VAL A 178 -8.45 -2.07 -13.44
N GLU A 179 -8.10 -3.35 -13.39
CA GLU A 179 -8.12 -4.25 -14.54
C GLU A 179 -9.27 -5.23 -14.39
N GLU A 180 -10.20 -5.20 -15.33
CA GLU A 180 -11.28 -6.18 -15.39
C GLU A 180 -10.76 -7.48 -16.02
N VAL A 181 -10.79 -8.54 -15.23
CA VAL A 181 -10.57 -9.91 -15.67
C VAL A 181 -11.93 -10.59 -15.75
N ARG A 182 -12.11 -11.58 -16.63
CA ARG A 182 -13.41 -12.16 -17.03
C ARG A 182 -14.48 -12.32 -15.93
N ASP A 183 -14.09 -12.61 -14.67
CA ASP A 183 -15.00 -12.72 -13.52
C ASP A 183 -14.44 -12.08 -12.21
N ASP A 184 -13.36 -11.30 -12.24
CA ASP A 184 -12.77 -10.64 -11.05
C ASP A 184 -12.09 -9.33 -11.47
N VAL A 185 -11.69 -8.51 -10.48
CA VAL A 185 -10.92 -7.30 -10.71
C VAL A 185 -9.55 -7.42 -10.08
N GLU A 186 -8.51 -7.17 -10.88
CA GLU A 186 -7.17 -6.94 -10.35
C GLU A 186 -7.00 -5.45 -10.06
N VAL A 187 -6.53 -5.15 -8.85
CA VAL A 187 -6.37 -3.78 -8.37
C VAL A 187 -4.89 -3.50 -8.18
N TYR A 188 -4.42 -2.39 -8.72
CA TYR A 188 -3.04 -1.92 -8.60
C TYR A 188 -3.03 -0.56 -7.90
N VAL A 189 -2.04 -0.29 -7.06
CA VAL A 189 -2.00 0.98 -6.31
C VAL A 189 -0.67 1.70 -6.47
N ARG A 190 -0.72 3.02 -6.64
CA ARG A 190 0.46 3.88 -6.71
C ARG A 190 0.25 5.15 -5.89
N ASP A 191 1.28 5.58 -5.17
CA ASP A 191 1.27 6.86 -4.46
C ASP A 191 1.14 8.02 -5.46
N ALA A 192 0.16 8.90 -5.24
CA ALA A 192 -0.12 10.02 -6.14
C ALA A 192 1.07 10.99 -6.26
N ALA A 193 1.88 11.17 -5.20
CA ALA A 193 3.07 12.01 -5.25
C ALA A 193 4.16 11.39 -6.13
N ALA A 194 4.25 10.05 -6.20
CA ALA A 194 5.17 9.37 -7.11
C ALA A 194 4.75 9.51 -8.59
N ALA A 195 3.48 9.84 -8.85
CA ALA A 195 2.96 10.14 -10.18
C ALA A 195 3.13 11.61 -10.59
N ARG A 196 3.37 12.54 -9.65
CA ARG A 196 3.53 14.00 -9.94
C ARG A 196 4.82 14.40 -10.64
N ARG A 197 5.70 13.45 -11.03
CA ARG A 197 7.00 13.81 -11.61
C ARG A 197 6.77 14.70 -12.84
N PRO A 198 7.36 15.91 -12.88
CA PRO A 198 7.19 16.79 -14.03
C PRO A 198 7.78 16.08 -15.25
N ALA A 199 6.97 15.92 -16.30
CA ALA A 199 7.51 15.59 -17.61
C ALA A 199 8.58 16.64 -17.93
N LEU A 200 9.79 16.20 -18.27
CA LEU A 200 10.80 17.09 -18.85
C LEU A 200 10.14 17.85 -20.02
N PRO A 201 10.38 19.17 -20.18
CA PRO A 201 9.79 19.94 -21.27
C PRO A 201 10.05 19.23 -22.61
N GLY A 202 8.99 18.82 -23.31
CA GLY A 202 9.07 18.13 -24.60
C GLY A 202 8.94 16.61 -24.57
N THR A 203 8.79 15.98 -23.40
CA THR A 203 8.47 14.54 -23.30
C THR A 203 6.96 14.37 -23.18
N PRO A 204 6.29 13.56 -24.03
CA PRO A 204 4.86 13.30 -23.85
C PRO A 204 4.62 12.71 -22.45
N ALA A 205 3.49 13.08 -21.83
CA ALA A 205 3.09 12.69 -20.48
C ALA A 205 2.82 11.18 -20.30
N THR A 206 3.25 10.35 -21.25
CA THR A 206 3.08 8.89 -21.28
C THR A 206 3.69 8.18 -20.07
N GLY A 207 4.72 8.76 -19.43
CA GLY A 207 5.32 8.20 -18.20
C GLY A 207 4.47 8.33 -16.93
N LEU A 208 3.41 9.18 -16.93
CA LEU A 208 2.47 9.29 -15.80
C LEU A 208 1.41 8.18 -15.80
N MET A 209 1.27 7.41 -16.89
CA MET A 209 0.10 6.57 -17.16
C MET A 209 0.34 5.08 -16.94
N SER A 210 1.41 4.66 -16.26
CA SER A 210 1.59 3.25 -15.89
C SER A 210 1.73 3.04 -14.38
N ILE A 211 1.10 1.98 -13.91
CA ILE A 211 1.26 1.45 -12.55
C ILE A 211 2.02 0.13 -12.67
N PRO A 212 3.15 -0.03 -11.97
CA PRO A 212 3.89 -1.29 -11.98
C PRO A 212 3.01 -2.46 -11.54
N SER A 213 3.07 -3.58 -12.25
CA SER A 213 2.36 -4.81 -11.85
C SER A 213 2.85 -5.36 -10.50
N ALA A 214 4.08 -5.01 -10.10
CA ALA A 214 4.61 -5.28 -8.77
C ALA A 214 3.76 -4.65 -7.65
N TYR A 215 3.01 -3.59 -7.95
CA TYR A 215 2.10 -2.89 -7.04
C TYR A 215 0.67 -3.41 -7.08
N LEU A 216 0.48 -4.67 -7.51
CA LEU A 216 -0.75 -5.42 -7.30
C LEU A 216 -1.15 -5.35 -5.82
N LEU A 217 -2.38 -4.94 -5.56
CA LEU A 217 -2.95 -4.81 -4.23
C LEU A 217 -3.44 -6.18 -3.73
N ASP A 218 -2.52 -6.91 -3.11
CA ASP A 218 -2.77 -8.14 -2.38
C ASP A 218 -2.48 -7.95 -0.88
N ASP A 219 -2.49 -9.02 -0.08
CA ASP A 219 -2.27 -8.93 1.38
C ASP A 219 -0.88 -8.40 1.76
N LEU A 220 0.13 -8.54 0.88
CA LEU A 220 1.47 -7.99 1.11
C LEU A 220 1.46 -6.48 0.90
N SER A 221 1.04 -6.03 -0.29
CA SER A 221 1.02 -4.61 -0.62
C SER A 221 0.01 -3.83 0.21
N TYR A 222 -1.15 -4.44 0.53
CA TYR A 222 -2.14 -3.84 1.42
C TYR A 222 -1.60 -3.72 2.85
N GLY A 223 -0.98 -4.75 3.43
CA GLY A 223 -0.41 -4.65 4.78
C GLY A 223 0.62 -3.53 4.91
N ILE A 224 1.49 -3.38 3.91
CA ILE A 224 2.48 -2.29 3.82
C ILE A 224 1.80 -0.93 3.73
N LEU A 225 0.82 -0.77 2.83
CA LEU A 225 0.08 0.48 2.65
C LEU A 225 -0.72 0.84 3.91
N TRP A 226 -1.43 -0.12 4.48
CA TRP A 226 -2.26 0.01 5.68
C TRP A 226 -1.43 0.51 6.88
N ALA A 227 -0.29 -0.14 7.15
CA ALA A 227 0.57 0.23 8.27
C ALA A 227 1.27 1.57 8.02
N LEU A 228 1.93 1.72 6.87
CA LEU A 228 2.74 2.93 6.61
C LEU A 228 1.89 4.19 6.52
N THR A 229 0.70 4.13 5.91
CA THR A 229 -0.16 5.33 5.79
C THR A 229 -0.58 5.85 7.16
N GLN A 230 -0.99 4.95 8.07
CA GLN A 230 -1.42 5.31 9.41
C GLN A 230 -0.27 5.77 10.30
N LEU A 231 0.87 5.07 10.27
CA LEU A 231 2.08 5.51 10.99
C LEU A 231 2.52 6.90 10.52
N ASP A 232 2.44 7.15 9.22
CA ASP A 232 2.87 8.42 8.65
C ASP A 232 1.93 9.57 9.01
N ASP A 233 0.60 9.38 8.91
CA ASP A 233 -0.37 10.40 9.30
C ASP A 233 -0.31 10.71 10.80
N GLY A 234 -0.22 9.69 11.66
CA GLY A 234 -0.12 9.89 13.11
C GLY A 234 1.14 10.67 13.50
N LEU A 235 2.30 10.31 12.93
CA LEU A 235 3.54 11.05 13.20
C LEU A 235 3.57 12.46 12.61
N LEU A 236 2.91 12.69 11.47
CA LEU A 236 2.79 14.04 10.92
C LEU A 236 1.88 14.92 11.77
N SER A 237 0.82 14.36 12.35
CA SER A 237 -0.07 15.07 13.27
C SER A 237 0.68 15.51 14.54
N ASP A 238 1.64 14.69 14.99
CA ASP A 238 2.38 14.91 16.23
C ASP A 238 3.77 15.53 16.04
N ASP A 239 4.22 15.85 14.82
CA ASP A 239 5.62 16.18 14.52
C ASP A 239 6.18 17.32 15.38
N GLN A 240 5.41 18.41 15.56
CA GLN A 240 5.83 19.53 16.40
C GLN A 240 5.90 19.16 17.89
N ALA A 241 4.94 18.35 18.37
CA ALA A 241 4.93 17.90 19.76
C ALA A 241 6.09 16.96 20.03
N LEU A 242 6.36 16.00 19.13
CA LEU A 242 7.48 15.08 19.22
C LEU A 242 8.83 15.81 19.21
N ASP A 243 8.97 16.88 18.40
CA ASP A 243 10.18 17.69 18.35
C ASP A 243 10.39 18.46 19.67
N ALA A 244 9.33 19.06 20.22
CA ALA A 244 9.39 19.81 21.48
C ALA A 244 9.72 18.91 22.70
N GLU A 245 9.26 17.67 22.70
CA GLU A 245 9.48 16.71 23.80
C GLU A 245 10.85 16.01 23.73
N GLN A 246 11.71 16.36 22.76
CA GLN A 246 13.02 15.73 22.60
C GLN A 246 13.95 15.97 23.80
N ASP A 247 13.89 17.16 24.42
CA ASP A 247 14.65 17.51 25.63
C ASP A 247 14.16 16.74 26.85
N LEU A 248 12.85 16.51 26.93
CA LEU A 248 12.24 15.70 27.97
C LEU A 248 12.73 14.24 27.88
N LEU A 249 12.78 13.66 26.67
CA LEU A 249 13.35 12.32 26.46
C LEU A 249 14.81 12.24 26.94
N ASN A 250 15.63 13.24 26.62
CA ASN A 250 17.03 13.29 27.06
C ASN A 250 17.13 13.36 28.60
N THR A 251 16.25 14.11 29.24
CA THR A 251 16.18 14.21 30.70
C THR A 251 15.85 12.86 31.34
N TYR A 252 14.81 12.16 30.86
CA TYR A 252 14.45 10.84 31.40
C TYR A 252 15.51 9.77 31.16
N LEU A 253 16.23 9.83 30.03
CA LEU A 253 17.35 8.91 29.75
C LEU A 253 18.54 9.13 30.70
N SER A 254 18.68 10.31 31.31
CA SER A 254 19.72 10.58 32.30
C SER A 254 19.42 9.98 33.68
N LEU A 255 18.18 9.53 33.92
CA LEU A 255 17.75 9.02 35.23
C LEU A 255 18.11 7.52 35.39
N PRO A 256 18.66 7.08 36.54
CA PRO A 256 19.09 5.69 36.77
C PRO A 256 17.96 4.65 36.79
N ARG A 257 16.73 5.08 37.08
CA ARG A 257 15.51 4.28 36.93
C ARG A 257 14.53 5.15 36.18
N SER A 258 14.19 4.75 34.96
CA SER A 258 13.22 5.48 34.17
C SER A 258 11.86 5.26 34.83
N ALA A 259 11.40 6.23 35.62
CA ALA A 259 10.05 6.21 36.16
C ALA A 259 9.06 5.97 35.00
N PRO A 260 7.99 5.19 35.20
CA PRO A 260 6.93 5.05 34.21
C PRO A 260 6.54 6.45 33.74
N SER A 261 6.58 6.69 32.44
CA SER A 261 6.13 7.97 31.91
C SER A 261 4.61 8.06 32.07
N GLN A 262 4.16 8.64 33.20
CA GLN A 262 2.84 9.26 33.29
C GLN A 262 2.89 10.62 32.59
N LEU A 263 3.38 10.63 31.35
CA LEU A 263 3.57 11.85 30.61
C LEU A 263 2.21 12.39 30.17
N LEU A 264 1.96 13.65 30.49
CA LEU A 264 0.79 14.45 30.08
C LEU A 264 0.95 14.96 28.63
N VAL A 265 1.59 14.18 27.75
CA VAL A 265 1.78 14.60 26.35
C VAL A 265 0.59 14.07 25.55
N ASN A 266 -0.17 14.98 24.97
CA ASN A 266 -1.34 14.65 24.15
C ASN A 266 -0.89 14.26 22.74
N LEU A 267 -0.34 13.05 22.60
CA LEU A 267 0.05 12.46 21.32
C LEU A 267 -1.02 11.49 20.82
N SER A 268 -1.05 11.28 19.52
CA SER A 268 -1.74 10.12 18.92
C SER A 268 -1.16 8.80 19.47
N THR A 269 -1.86 7.68 19.23
CA THR A 269 -1.37 6.36 19.64
C THR A 269 -0.07 6.01 18.91
N VAL A 270 0.06 6.46 17.65
CA VAL A 270 1.28 6.32 16.85
C VAL A 270 2.43 7.15 17.42
N GLY A 271 2.22 8.43 17.72
CA GLY A 271 3.26 9.30 18.30
C GLY A 271 3.74 8.78 19.65
N SER A 272 2.79 8.33 20.48
CA SER A 272 3.06 7.65 21.76
C SER A 272 3.93 6.40 21.58
N SER A 273 3.58 5.55 20.59
CA SER A 273 4.31 4.32 20.28
C SER A 273 5.73 4.61 19.76
N TRP A 274 5.88 5.63 18.92
CA TRP A 274 7.18 6.06 18.43
C TRP A 274 8.06 6.57 19.57
N MET A 275 7.53 7.45 20.41
CA MET A 275 8.26 8.03 21.53
C MET A 275 8.71 6.97 22.54
N GLY A 276 7.79 6.08 22.95
CA GLY A 276 8.12 4.95 23.82
C GLY A 276 9.14 4.00 23.20
N SER A 277 8.98 3.67 21.92
CA SER A 277 9.94 2.81 21.23
C SER A 277 11.33 3.45 21.12
N ALA A 278 11.41 4.75 20.80
CA ALA A 278 12.68 5.46 20.64
C ALA A 278 13.40 5.56 21.98
N PHE A 279 12.66 5.86 23.06
CA PHE A 279 13.18 5.83 24.43
C PHE A 279 13.75 4.45 24.78
N CYS A 280 12.95 3.39 24.62
CA CYS A 280 13.36 2.02 24.94
C CYS A 280 14.60 1.57 24.15
N ALA A 281 14.69 1.92 22.85
CA ALA A 281 15.86 1.61 22.04
C ALA A 281 17.13 2.28 22.58
N ARG A 282 17.06 3.58 22.89
CA ARG A 282 18.18 4.35 23.45
C ARG A 282 18.58 3.85 24.84
N HIS A 283 17.60 3.54 25.69
CA HIS A 283 17.85 2.98 27.03
C HIS A 283 18.59 1.64 26.95
N ILE A 284 18.15 0.72 26.09
CA ILE A 284 18.86 -0.55 25.86
C ILE A 284 20.28 -0.29 25.35
N GLN A 285 20.46 0.62 24.38
CA GLN A 285 21.80 0.92 23.85
C GLN A 285 22.75 1.47 24.92
N GLN A 286 22.27 2.37 25.78
CA GLN A 286 23.06 2.91 26.90
C GLN A 286 23.44 1.82 27.90
N GLU A 287 22.49 0.98 28.30
CA GLU A 287 22.73 -0.10 29.26
C GLU A 287 23.63 -1.21 28.71
N LEU A 288 23.62 -1.42 27.40
CA LEU A 288 24.45 -2.42 26.76
C LEU A 288 25.82 -1.87 26.35
N VAL A 289 26.14 -0.59 26.53
CA VAL A 289 27.36 0.03 25.98
C VAL A 289 28.63 -0.76 26.34
N ASP A 290 28.74 -1.19 27.60
CA ASP A 290 29.87 -1.94 28.16
C ASP A 290 29.67 -3.46 28.16
N ALA A 291 28.55 -3.96 27.62
CA ALA A 291 28.29 -5.40 27.57
C ALA A 291 29.27 -6.07 26.60
N ARG A 292 29.95 -7.11 27.10
CA ARG A 292 30.86 -7.96 26.29
C ARG A 292 30.22 -9.29 25.92
N GLU A 293 29.30 -9.75 26.73
CA GLU A 293 28.53 -10.97 26.47
C GLU A 293 27.40 -10.68 25.49
N VAL A 294 27.07 -11.66 24.66
CA VAL A 294 26.02 -11.55 23.65
C VAL A 294 24.66 -11.50 24.34
N PRO A 295 23.88 -10.42 24.18
CA PRO A 295 22.57 -10.30 24.79
C PRO A 295 21.51 -11.17 24.09
N ILE A 296 20.54 -11.62 24.89
CA ILE A 296 19.34 -12.32 24.43
C ILE A 296 18.15 -11.41 24.68
N PHE A 297 17.28 -11.26 23.69
CA PHE A 297 16.16 -10.33 23.71
C PHE A 297 14.83 -11.06 23.79
N TRP A 298 13.90 -10.49 24.55
CA TRP A 298 12.48 -10.81 24.48
C TRP A 298 11.71 -9.63 23.90
N THR A 299 10.76 -9.91 23.02
CA THR A 299 9.92 -8.92 22.33
C THR A 299 8.45 -9.15 22.72
N ARG A 300 7.66 -8.08 22.83
CA ARG A 300 6.25 -8.16 23.26
C ARG A 300 5.27 -8.18 22.10
N GLU A 301 5.68 -7.74 20.92
CA GLU A 301 4.88 -7.60 19.71
C GLU A 301 4.26 -8.96 19.32
N GLN A 302 2.92 -9.01 19.17
CA GLN A 302 2.18 -10.24 18.83
C GLN A 302 1.35 -10.13 17.56
N THR A 303 1.10 -8.92 17.07
CA THR A 303 0.30 -8.64 15.87
C THR A 303 1.13 -7.91 14.81
N GLY A 304 0.64 -7.92 13.57
CA GLY A 304 1.27 -7.17 12.48
C GLY A 304 1.28 -5.67 12.73
N GLU A 305 0.20 -5.17 13.35
CA GLU A 305 0.09 -3.79 13.79
C GLU A 305 1.22 -3.36 14.75
N GLU A 306 1.49 -4.18 15.78
CA GLU A 306 2.54 -3.92 16.76
C GLU A 306 3.94 -4.07 16.14
N ALA A 307 4.10 -5.04 15.24
CA ALA A 307 5.37 -5.35 14.60
C ALA A 307 5.74 -4.37 13.47
N ALA A 308 4.78 -3.67 12.87
CA ALA A 308 5.01 -2.73 11.77
C ALA A 308 6.04 -1.65 12.11
N CYS A 309 6.11 -1.23 13.38
CA CYS A 309 7.10 -0.26 13.86
C CYS A 309 8.55 -0.71 13.57
N TRP A 310 8.86 -2.02 13.58
CA TRP A 310 10.19 -2.52 13.23
C TRP A 310 10.57 -2.26 11.77
N LEU A 311 9.58 -2.27 10.88
CA LEU A 311 9.79 -2.10 9.43
C LEU A 311 9.91 -0.63 9.04
N PHE A 312 9.19 0.26 9.73
CA PHE A 312 9.01 1.64 9.26
C PHE A 312 9.70 2.68 10.13
N PHE A 313 9.88 2.46 11.44
CA PHE A 313 10.54 3.45 12.28
C PHE A 313 12.04 3.50 11.99
N ARG A 314 12.54 4.68 11.63
CA ARG A 314 13.95 4.88 11.28
C ARG A 314 14.89 4.45 12.41
N HIS A 315 14.58 4.81 13.65
CA HIS A 315 15.41 4.45 14.80
C HIS A 315 15.46 2.94 15.08
N LYS A 316 14.48 2.15 14.61
CA LYS A 316 14.51 0.69 14.76
C LYS A 316 15.56 0.07 13.87
N LEU A 317 15.67 0.53 12.62
CA LEU A 317 16.74 0.09 11.72
C LEU A 317 18.13 0.44 12.27
N GLU A 318 18.29 1.67 12.76
CA GLU A 318 19.52 2.12 13.44
C GLU A 318 19.82 1.26 14.68
N TYR A 319 18.80 0.95 15.47
CA TYR A 319 18.93 0.09 16.64
C TYR A 319 19.38 -1.33 16.28
N LEU A 320 18.83 -1.95 15.24
CA LEU A 320 19.24 -3.28 14.79
C LEU A 320 20.70 -3.29 14.32
N ARG A 321 21.12 -2.27 13.56
CA ARG A 321 22.52 -2.09 13.12
C ARG A 321 23.49 -1.99 14.29
N VAL A 322 23.12 -1.30 15.38
CA VAL A 322 23.96 -1.22 16.59
C VAL A 322 24.17 -2.59 17.24
N LEU A 323 23.23 -3.52 17.11
CA LEU A 323 23.36 -4.87 17.66
C LEU A 323 24.35 -5.74 16.89
N GLU A 324 24.72 -5.38 15.65
CA GLU A 324 25.68 -6.12 14.83
C GLU A 324 27.06 -6.25 15.49
N ARG A 325 27.41 -5.33 16.41
CA ARG A 325 28.66 -5.41 17.19
C ARG A 325 28.78 -6.67 18.05
N PHE A 326 27.66 -7.33 18.35
CA PHE A 326 27.63 -8.59 19.10
C PHE A 326 27.72 -9.83 18.19
N HIS A 327 27.76 -9.64 16.88
CA HIS A 327 27.83 -10.73 15.91
C HIS A 327 29.28 -11.07 15.58
N GLY A 328 29.56 -12.37 15.48
CA GLY A 328 30.86 -12.92 15.13
C GLY A 328 30.71 -14.26 14.43
N ALA A 329 31.83 -14.93 14.13
CA ALA A 329 31.81 -16.17 13.35
C ALA A 329 30.94 -17.30 13.96
N THR A 330 30.78 -17.32 15.28
CA THR A 330 30.01 -18.33 16.03
C THR A 330 28.98 -17.73 16.98
N ALA A 331 28.87 -16.41 17.02
CA ALA A 331 28.07 -15.68 18.01
C ALA A 331 27.08 -14.78 17.28
N GLN A 332 25.81 -14.86 17.68
CA GLN A 332 24.77 -13.97 17.19
C GLN A 332 23.77 -13.69 18.30
N THR A 333 23.17 -12.52 18.26
CA THR A 333 22.08 -12.19 19.20
C THR A 333 20.86 -13.06 18.89
N VAL A 334 20.09 -13.34 19.93
CA VAL A 334 18.83 -14.08 19.82
C VAL A 334 17.69 -13.17 20.23
N ARG A 335 16.57 -13.21 19.50
CA ARG A 335 15.35 -12.49 19.85
C ARG A 335 14.15 -13.42 19.86
N VAL A 336 13.45 -13.45 20.98
CA VAL A 336 12.29 -14.31 21.21
C VAL A 336 11.01 -13.50 21.05
N PHE A 337 10.07 -14.04 20.28
CA PHE A 337 8.69 -13.56 20.20
C PHE A 337 7.77 -14.57 20.88
N CYS A 338 6.81 -14.09 21.66
CA CYS A 338 5.66 -14.89 22.06
C CYS A 338 4.53 -14.63 21.06
N LEU A 339 4.22 -15.59 20.19
CA LEU A 339 3.13 -15.51 19.21
C LEU A 339 2.12 -16.62 19.49
N PRO A 340 1.16 -16.44 20.41
CA PRO A 340 0.18 -17.48 20.70
C PRO A 340 -0.67 -17.86 19.49
N GLU A 341 -1.01 -19.14 19.35
CA GLU A 341 -1.86 -19.62 18.25
C GLU A 341 -3.20 -18.87 18.18
N SER A 342 -3.77 -18.51 19.32
CA SER A 342 -5.00 -17.71 19.41
C SER A 342 -4.84 -16.26 18.96
N ALA A 343 -3.65 -15.68 19.08
CA ALA A 343 -3.34 -14.37 18.53
C ALA A 343 -3.20 -14.48 17.00
N VAL A 344 -2.42 -15.46 16.52
CA VAL A 344 -2.24 -15.72 15.08
C VAL A 344 -3.57 -15.98 14.39
N ALA A 345 -4.43 -16.82 14.97
CA ALA A 345 -5.73 -17.17 14.40
C ALA A 345 -6.67 -15.97 14.26
N ARG A 346 -6.58 -14.98 15.16
CA ARG A 346 -7.40 -13.76 15.13
C ARG A 346 -6.83 -12.67 14.21
N SER A 347 -5.53 -12.68 13.94
CA SER A 347 -4.91 -11.71 13.05
C SER A 347 -5.33 -11.93 11.61
N GLU A 348 -5.58 -10.83 10.92
CA GLU A 348 -5.85 -10.83 9.48
C GLU A 348 -4.59 -11.26 8.70
N LYS A 349 -4.78 -11.75 7.47
CA LYS A 349 -3.66 -12.26 6.66
C LYS A 349 -2.57 -11.19 6.42
N TYR A 350 -2.96 -9.95 6.16
CA TYR A 350 -2.01 -8.85 5.95
C TYR A 350 -1.19 -8.52 7.21
N GLU A 351 -1.74 -8.71 8.41
CA GLU A 351 -1.00 -8.56 9.66
C GLU A 351 0.03 -9.67 9.85
N ARG A 352 -0.36 -10.91 9.54
CA ARG A 352 0.57 -12.05 9.59
C ARG A 352 1.73 -11.86 8.62
N VAL A 353 1.48 -11.27 7.45
CA VAL A 353 2.55 -10.86 6.53
C VAL A 353 3.47 -9.83 7.18
N LEU A 354 2.95 -8.78 7.82
CA LEU A 354 3.78 -7.79 8.52
C LEU A 354 4.63 -8.40 9.65
N LEU A 355 4.07 -9.34 10.42
CA LEU A 355 4.82 -10.09 11.43
C LEU A 355 5.99 -10.87 10.82
N LEU A 356 5.73 -11.60 9.73
CA LEU A 356 6.77 -12.33 9.02
C LEU A 356 7.86 -11.40 8.50
N LEU A 357 7.49 -10.26 7.89
CA LEU A 357 8.44 -9.27 7.41
C LEU A 357 9.30 -8.72 8.55
N ALA A 358 8.72 -8.39 9.70
CA ALA A 358 9.47 -7.89 10.85
C ALA A 358 10.48 -8.91 11.39
N ILE A 359 10.10 -10.20 11.42
CA ILE A 359 11.00 -11.30 11.80
C ILE A 359 12.08 -11.54 10.74
N ALA A 360 11.71 -11.47 9.46
CA ALA A 360 12.65 -11.61 8.34
C ALA A 360 13.70 -10.49 8.32
N LEU A 361 13.33 -9.26 8.70
CA LEU A 361 14.28 -8.16 8.89
C LEU A 361 15.34 -8.51 9.94
N MET A 362 14.93 -9.11 11.06
CA MET A 362 15.84 -9.48 12.14
C MET A 362 16.79 -10.62 11.71
N GLU A 363 16.25 -11.66 11.06
CA GLU A 363 17.04 -12.75 10.48
C GLU A 363 18.03 -12.24 9.44
N ARG A 364 17.62 -11.28 8.59
CA ARG A 364 18.51 -10.60 7.63
C ARG A 364 19.65 -9.86 8.34
N CYS A 365 19.35 -9.18 9.45
CA CYS A 365 20.36 -8.49 10.26
C CYS A 365 21.23 -9.45 11.10
N GLY A 366 21.19 -10.77 10.87
CA GLY A 366 21.99 -11.73 11.62
C GLY A 366 21.51 -11.97 13.06
N ILE A 367 20.27 -11.58 13.38
CA ILE A 367 19.65 -11.85 14.67
C ILE A 367 18.83 -13.12 14.54
N ARG A 368 19.19 -14.16 15.30
CA ARG A 368 18.41 -15.40 15.31
C ARG A 368 17.09 -15.18 16.02
N VAL A 369 15.99 -15.40 15.32
CA VAL A 369 14.66 -15.30 15.90
C VAL A 369 14.21 -16.65 16.43
N ARG A 370 13.44 -16.63 17.52
CA ARG A 370 12.69 -17.77 18.05
C ARG A 370 11.25 -17.36 18.26
N VAL A 371 10.31 -18.27 18.02
CA VAL A 371 8.88 -18.02 18.23
C VAL A 371 8.32 -19.05 19.19
N VAL A 372 7.73 -18.57 20.29
CA VAL A 372 7.10 -19.40 21.32
C VAL A 372 5.58 -19.26 21.22
N PRO A 373 4.82 -20.37 21.13
CA PRO A 373 3.38 -20.32 20.93
C PRO A 373 2.59 -20.29 22.26
N LYS A 374 3.26 -20.44 23.41
CA LYS A 374 2.57 -20.55 24.70
C LYS A 374 2.08 -19.20 25.22
N THR A 375 0.78 -19.07 25.45
CA THR A 375 0.13 -17.85 25.97
C THR A 375 0.64 -17.40 27.34
N GLU A 376 1.17 -18.33 28.17
CA GLU A 376 1.75 -18.00 29.47
C GLU A 376 2.91 -16.99 29.39
N TYR A 377 3.56 -16.90 28.22
CA TYR A 377 4.66 -15.97 28.00
C TYR A 377 4.24 -14.64 27.35
N SER A 378 2.95 -14.42 27.09
CA SER A 378 2.44 -13.21 26.45
C SER A 378 2.69 -11.93 27.27
N GLU A 379 2.81 -12.08 28.59
CA GLU A 379 3.03 -10.98 29.53
C GLU A 379 4.49 -10.79 29.95
N VAL A 380 5.41 -11.62 29.45
CA VAL A 380 6.85 -11.43 29.71
C VAL A 380 7.29 -10.05 29.22
N ASP A 381 8.06 -9.36 30.05
CA ASP A 381 8.60 -8.05 29.71
C ASP A 381 9.47 -8.11 28.45
N GLY A 382 9.41 -7.06 27.64
CA GLY A 382 10.42 -6.79 26.65
C GLY A 382 11.74 -6.54 27.36
N VAL A 383 12.66 -7.49 27.28
CA VAL A 383 13.89 -7.48 28.08
C VAL A 383 15.11 -7.81 27.21
N ALA A 384 16.20 -7.09 27.42
CA ALA A 384 17.53 -7.48 26.97
C ALA A 384 18.30 -8.09 28.14
N LEU A 385 18.53 -9.40 28.10
CA LEU A 385 19.28 -10.14 29.11
C LEU A 385 20.74 -10.27 28.67
N VAL A 386 21.66 -9.71 29.45
CA VAL A 386 23.10 -10.01 29.37
C VAL A 386 23.38 -11.15 30.37
N PRO A 387 23.66 -12.37 29.91
CA PRO A 387 23.74 -13.55 30.78
C PRO A 387 24.65 -13.33 31.99
N GLY A 388 24.11 -13.58 33.19
CA GLY A 388 24.85 -13.46 34.46
C GLY A 388 25.21 -12.03 34.90
N GLN A 389 24.90 -11.00 34.11
CA GLN A 389 25.31 -9.62 34.40
C GLN A 389 24.13 -8.71 34.73
N ARG A 390 23.19 -8.54 33.79
CA ARG A 390 22.07 -7.62 33.94
C ARG A 390 20.90 -7.98 33.04
N ALA A 391 19.70 -7.57 33.44
CA ALA A 391 18.51 -7.58 32.60
C ALA A 391 18.03 -6.12 32.44
N VAL A 392 17.76 -5.72 31.21
CA VAL A 392 17.32 -4.37 30.85
C VAL A 392 15.90 -4.47 30.31
N VAL A 393 14.93 -4.07 31.12
CA VAL A 393 13.50 -4.01 30.78
C VAL A 393 13.25 -2.76 29.95
N ALA A 394 12.46 -2.91 28.88
CA ALA A 394 12.18 -1.88 27.91
C ALA A 394 10.84 -2.16 27.20
N ASN A 395 9.75 -1.90 27.92
CA ASN A 395 8.38 -2.06 27.44
C ASN A 395 7.86 -0.77 26.84
N TRP A 396 7.52 -0.78 25.55
CA TRP A 396 6.76 0.29 24.88
C TRP A 396 5.45 -0.24 24.25
N VAL A 397 5.38 -1.57 24.07
CA VAL A 397 4.19 -2.31 23.63
C VAL A 397 3.49 -2.84 24.87
N ARG A 398 2.21 -2.47 25.06
CA ARG A 398 1.39 -2.86 26.22
C ARG A 398 2.13 -2.56 27.53
N ALA A 399 2.65 -1.34 27.63
CA ALA A 399 3.34 -0.89 28.84
C ALA A 399 2.35 -0.83 30.02
N PRO A 400 2.76 -1.23 31.23
CA PRO A 400 1.87 -1.26 32.40
C PRO A 400 1.23 0.09 32.71
N GLY A 401 -0.05 0.06 33.10
CA GLY A 401 -0.77 1.27 33.53
C GLY A 401 -1.02 2.31 32.43
N GLY A 402 -0.86 1.93 31.15
CA GLY A 402 -1.05 2.85 30.02
C GLY A 402 0.07 3.89 29.85
N ALA A 403 1.21 3.69 30.51
CA ALA A 403 2.38 4.54 30.33
C ALA A 403 2.92 4.46 28.90
N LEU A 404 3.66 5.48 28.45
CA LEU A 404 4.29 5.45 27.12
C LEU A 404 5.43 4.42 27.06
N TRP A 405 6.12 4.23 28.19
CA TRP A 405 7.08 3.14 28.37
C TRP A 405 7.21 2.74 29.83
N ALA A 406 7.74 1.54 30.04
CA ALA A 406 8.32 1.09 31.31
C ALA A 406 9.71 0.54 31.05
N ALA A 407 10.74 1.23 31.58
CA ALA A 407 12.13 0.92 31.30
C ALA A 407 12.96 0.93 32.59
N GLY A 408 13.92 0.03 32.69
CA GLY A 408 14.82 -0.04 33.83
C GLY A 408 15.78 -1.21 33.73
N SER A 409 16.79 -1.23 34.60
CA SER A 409 17.80 -2.28 34.63
C SER A 409 17.91 -2.92 36.01
N THR A 410 18.29 -4.20 36.03
CA THR A 410 18.52 -4.96 37.26
C THR A 410 19.73 -5.89 37.11
N SER A 411 20.48 -6.03 38.20
CA SER A 411 21.56 -7.02 38.36
C SER A 411 21.25 -8.01 39.49
N SER A 412 20.01 -8.03 39.99
CA SER A 412 19.58 -8.91 41.07
C SER A 412 19.65 -10.38 40.63
N ARG A 413 20.41 -11.21 41.35
CA ARG A 413 20.55 -12.65 41.05
C ARG A 413 19.20 -13.39 41.03
N GLY A 414 18.22 -12.94 41.80
CA GLY A 414 16.88 -13.52 41.79
C GLY A 414 16.19 -13.30 40.43
N GLU A 415 16.11 -12.05 40.00
CA GLU A 415 15.45 -11.65 38.75
C GLU A 415 16.20 -12.18 37.53
N LEU A 416 17.54 -12.15 37.53
CA LEU A 416 18.34 -12.72 36.44
C LEU A 416 18.08 -14.22 36.26
N ARG A 417 17.91 -14.97 37.37
CA ARG A 417 17.55 -16.40 37.29
C ARG A 417 16.15 -16.61 36.75
N SER A 418 15.18 -15.78 37.13
CA SER A 418 13.82 -15.84 36.58
C SER A 418 13.82 -15.65 35.06
N TYR A 419 14.48 -14.60 34.55
CA TYR A 419 14.60 -14.39 33.11
C TYR A 419 15.35 -15.54 32.41
N THR A 420 16.46 -15.99 32.98
CA THR A 420 17.23 -17.12 32.42
C THR A 420 16.37 -18.38 32.31
N SER A 421 15.53 -18.65 33.31
CA SER A 421 14.59 -19.79 33.29
C SER A 421 13.58 -19.66 32.15
N VAL A 422 13.00 -18.47 31.95
CA VAL A 422 12.05 -18.19 30.87
C VAL A 422 12.69 -18.39 29.49
N PHE A 423 13.89 -17.85 29.27
CA PHE A 423 14.61 -18.05 28.00
C PHE A 423 15.00 -19.52 27.76
N THR A 424 15.33 -20.25 28.82
CA THR A 424 15.69 -21.67 28.73
C THR A 424 14.47 -22.53 28.40
N ASP A 425 13.31 -22.30 29.03
CA ASP A 425 12.07 -23.01 28.69
C ASP A 425 11.64 -22.70 27.25
N ALA A 426 11.68 -21.42 26.87
CA ALA A 426 11.34 -20.96 25.52
C ALA A 426 12.15 -21.67 24.42
N GLN A 427 13.39 -22.05 24.70
CA GLN A 427 14.23 -22.78 23.75
C GLN A 427 13.66 -24.16 23.38
N GLY A 428 12.97 -24.84 24.30
CA GLY A 428 12.38 -26.15 24.06
C GLY A 428 11.07 -26.10 23.26
N THR A 429 10.54 -24.91 23.00
CA THR A 429 9.19 -24.69 22.47
C THR A 429 9.17 -23.83 21.21
N ASP A 430 10.34 -23.64 20.58
CA ASP A 430 10.50 -22.83 19.37
C ASP A 430 9.80 -23.50 18.18
N VAL A 431 8.88 -22.78 17.52
CA VAL A 431 8.21 -23.27 16.31
C VAL A 431 9.03 -23.04 15.04
N LEU A 432 10.15 -22.30 15.11
CA LEU A 432 11.02 -22.07 13.97
C LEU A 432 12.03 -23.21 13.80
N VAL A 433 11.79 -24.05 12.79
CA VAL A 433 12.67 -25.17 12.46
C VAL A 433 13.61 -24.80 11.32
N GLY A 434 14.92 -24.99 11.49
CA GLY A 434 15.93 -24.79 10.44
C GLY A 434 17.26 -24.25 10.93
N GLU A 435 18.36 -24.73 10.35
CA GLU A 435 19.71 -24.25 10.66
C GLU A 435 20.00 -22.88 10.04
N ASP A 436 19.41 -22.60 8.87
CA ASP A 436 19.55 -21.33 8.15
C ASP A 436 18.28 -20.46 8.25
N PRO A 437 18.38 -19.16 7.91
CA PRO A 437 17.22 -18.27 7.88
C PRO A 437 16.10 -18.75 6.95
N ALA A 438 16.42 -19.43 5.85
CA ALA A 438 15.44 -19.88 4.86
C ALA A 438 14.48 -20.94 5.44
N GLY A 439 15.04 -21.95 6.12
CA GLY A 439 14.27 -22.98 6.81
C GLY A 439 13.40 -22.36 7.91
N ARG A 440 13.98 -21.50 8.75
CA ARG A 440 13.24 -20.85 9.84
C ARG A 440 12.09 -19.99 9.35
N LEU A 441 12.32 -19.15 8.33
CA LEU A 441 11.29 -18.27 7.79
C LEU A 441 10.19 -19.03 7.04
N ARG A 442 10.52 -20.17 6.43
CA ARG A 442 9.50 -21.08 5.88
C ARG A 442 8.65 -21.70 6.98
N SER A 443 9.29 -22.20 8.05
CA SER A 443 8.59 -22.71 9.24
C SER A 443 7.68 -21.65 9.87
N LEU A 444 8.13 -20.38 9.89
CA LEU A 444 7.30 -19.25 10.32
C LEU A 444 6.10 -19.04 9.41
N ALA A 445 6.30 -19.06 8.09
CA ALA A 445 5.21 -18.91 7.13
C ALA A 445 4.15 -20.00 7.31
N ASP A 446 4.56 -21.25 7.51
CA ASP A 446 3.67 -22.37 7.79
C ASP A 446 2.89 -22.13 9.10
N TYR A 447 3.57 -21.71 10.17
CA TYR A 447 2.94 -21.39 11.46
C TYR A 447 1.91 -20.25 11.35
N LEU A 448 2.20 -19.23 10.53
CA LEU A 448 1.31 -18.10 10.29
C LEU A 448 0.19 -18.40 9.27
N GLY A 449 0.22 -19.57 8.61
CA GLY A 449 -0.72 -19.94 7.55
C GLY A 449 -0.54 -19.09 6.28
N LEU A 450 0.70 -18.76 5.92
CA LEU A 450 1.07 -18.00 4.74
C LEU A 450 1.67 -18.92 3.67
N ASP A 451 1.20 -18.79 2.43
CA ASP A 451 1.80 -19.52 1.31
C ASP A 451 3.22 -18.98 1.02
N TRP A 452 4.23 -19.82 1.25
CA TRP A 452 5.64 -19.47 1.10
C TRP A 452 6.01 -19.11 -0.36
N THR A 453 5.42 -19.80 -1.33
CA THR A 453 5.76 -19.61 -2.76
C THR A 453 5.19 -18.28 -3.25
N TRP A 454 3.93 -18.01 -2.94
CA TRP A 454 3.29 -16.72 -3.19
C TRP A 454 4.05 -15.58 -2.51
N LEU A 455 4.35 -15.73 -1.21
CA LEU A 455 4.98 -14.67 -0.43
C LEU A 455 6.35 -14.30 -0.98
N THR A 456 7.23 -15.28 -1.21
CA THR A 456 8.58 -15.02 -1.74
C THR A 456 8.54 -14.48 -3.17
N ALA A 457 7.65 -14.96 -4.05
CA ALA A 457 7.48 -14.40 -5.39
C ALA A 457 6.98 -12.95 -5.36
N ARG A 458 6.05 -12.62 -4.46
CA ARG A 458 5.56 -11.25 -4.28
C ARG A 458 6.60 -10.33 -3.65
N CYS A 459 7.35 -10.81 -2.65
CA CYS A 459 8.49 -10.08 -2.08
C CYS A 459 9.59 -9.82 -3.12
N HIS A 460 9.88 -10.79 -3.99
CA HIS A 460 10.81 -10.59 -5.11
C HIS A 460 10.32 -9.49 -6.05
N ALA A 461 9.10 -9.60 -6.56
CA ALA A 461 8.55 -8.60 -7.49
C ALA A 461 8.47 -7.19 -6.89
N LEU A 462 8.01 -7.06 -5.64
CA LEU A 462 7.92 -5.77 -4.96
C LEU A 462 9.29 -5.23 -4.57
N GLY A 463 10.22 -6.09 -4.14
CA GLY A 463 11.57 -5.72 -3.73
C GLY A 463 12.44 -5.23 -4.89
N GLU A 464 12.35 -5.86 -6.07
CA GLU A 464 13.06 -5.41 -7.28
C GLU A 464 12.58 -4.03 -7.76
N TYR A 465 11.29 -3.73 -7.58
CA TYR A 465 10.73 -2.43 -7.97
C TYR A 465 10.91 -1.35 -6.87
N GLY A 466 10.83 -1.73 -5.60
CA GLY A 466 10.89 -0.86 -4.43
C GLY A 466 9.52 -0.31 -4.00
N VAL A 467 9.34 -0.12 -2.69
CA VAL A 467 8.05 0.25 -2.06
C VAL A 467 7.72 1.74 -2.18
N ALA A 468 8.71 2.62 -2.39
CA ALA A 468 8.50 4.07 -2.33
C ALA A 468 7.48 4.62 -3.34
N GLY A 469 7.25 3.94 -4.47
CA GLY A 469 6.20 4.30 -5.43
C GLY A 469 4.82 3.74 -5.09
N LEU A 470 4.73 2.68 -4.27
CA LEU A 470 3.48 2.13 -3.74
C LEU A 470 2.92 3.06 -2.65
N VAL A 471 3.76 3.38 -1.67
CA VAL A 471 3.43 4.27 -0.56
C VAL A 471 4.69 4.99 -0.07
N ARG A 472 4.70 6.32 -0.14
CA ARG A 472 5.87 7.12 0.23
C ARG A 472 5.75 7.61 1.70
N PRO A 473 6.78 7.40 2.56
CA PRO A 473 6.84 8.06 3.86
C PRO A 473 7.01 9.57 3.67
N ARG A 474 6.24 10.37 4.43
CA ARG A 474 6.33 11.83 4.46
C ARG A 474 6.95 12.33 5.76
N SER A 475 6.71 11.64 6.87
CA SER A 475 7.38 11.89 8.15
C SER A 475 8.87 11.54 8.06
N ARG A 476 9.72 12.44 8.56
CA ARG A 476 11.18 12.23 8.68
C ARG A 476 11.55 11.05 9.58
N LEU A 477 10.64 10.66 10.48
CA LEU A 477 10.83 9.61 11.47
C LEU A 477 10.62 8.20 10.88
N LEU A 478 10.13 8.14 9.64
CA LEU A 478 9.89 6.90 8.91
C LEU A 478 10.94 6.66 7.82
N THR A 479 11.09 5.39 7.46
CA THR A 479 11.89 4.92 6.33
C THR A 479 11.24 3.68 5.72
N VAL A 480 11.52 3.41 4.44
CA VAL A 480 11.18 2.13 3.77
C VAL A 480 12.41 1.27 3.50
N GLU A 481 13.60 1.75 3.86
CA GLU A 481 14.88 1.06 3.60
C GLU A 481 14.90 -0.35 4.20
N ALA A 482 14.51 -0.48 5.48
CA ALA A 482 14.48 -1.77 6.16
C ALA A 482 13.51 -2.75 5.47
N LEU A 483 12.37 -2.25 4.98
CA LEU A 483 11.38 -3.05 4.28
C LEU A 483 11.89 -3.48 2.89
N ASP A 484 12.41 -2.55 2.08
CA ASP A 484 12.96 -2.87 0.75
C ASP A 484 14.07 -3.94 0.85
N GLU A 485 14.97 -3.77 1.82
CA GLU A 485 16.03 -4.73 2.12
C GLU A 485 15.48 -6.11 2.51
N THR A 486 14.39 -6.14 3.28
CA THR A 486 13.73 -7.38 3.74
C THR A 486 13.00 -8.08 2.59
N LEU A 487 12.33 -7.33 1.72
CA LEU A 487 11.62 -7.86 0.56
C LEU A 487 12.61 -8.52 -0.42
N LEU A 488 13.73 -7.84 -0.71
CA LEU A 488 14.80 -8.40 -1.53
C LEU A 488 15.43 -9.65 -0.90
N PHE A 489 15.61 -9.66 0.42
CA PHE A 489 16.12 -10.82 1.15
C PHE A 489 15.17 -12.03 1.00
N LEU A 490 13.88 -11.87 1.32
CA LEU A 490 12.88 -12.94 1.18
C LEU A 490 12.70 -13.39 -0.27
N GLY A 491 12.72 -12.46 -1.23
CA GLY A 491 12.63 -12.77 -2.65
C GLY A 491 13.72 -13.73 -3.12
N LYS A 492 14.96 -13.53 -2.65
CA LYS A 492 16.10 -14.41 -2.97
C LYS A 492 15.96 -15.82 -2.37
N LEU A 493 15.32 -15.95 -1.21
CA LEU A 493 15.09 -17.26 -0.57
C LEU A 493 14.08 -18.12 -1.35
N GLY A 494 13.21 -17.51 -2.16
CA GLY A 494 12.29 -18.22 -3.06
C GLY A 494 12.92 -18.71 -4.37
N SER A 495 13.99 -18.05 -4.83
CA SER A 495 14.67 -18.34 -6.11
C SER A 495 15.59 -19.56 -6.06
N HIS A 496 15.86 -20.11 -4.88
CA HIS A 496 16.60 -21.37 -4.72
C HIS A 496 15.63 -22.57 -4.85
N ARG A 497 15.29 -22.92 -6.09
CA ARG A 497 14.81 -24.26 -6.47
C ARG A 497 15.79 -24.91 -7.42
#